data_AF-A1RZS0-F1
#
_entry.id   AF-A1RZS0-F1
#
_cell.length_a   1.000
_cell.length_b   1.000
_cell.length_c   1.000
_cell.angle_alpha   90.00
_cell.angle_beta   90.00
_cell.angle_gamma   90.00
#
_symmetry.space_group_name_H-M   'P 1'
#
loop_
_entity.id
_entity.type
_entity.pdbx_description
1 polymer ?
#
loop_
_entity_poly.entity_id
_entity_poly.type
_entity_poly.pdbx_seq_one_letter_code
_entity_poly.pdbx_strand_id
1 'polypeptide(L)' 'MKVVSVKVPDYVSEREVLLWVAEGLSRKYARRRVLKLLEEGVAGVDAEKALEEFEETRSETWRTLEEEYRRRGLL' A
#
# COMPACT_ATOMS: atom_id res chain seq x y z
N MET A 1 -1.21 -20.73 15.05
CA MET A 1 -0.70 -19.99 13.88
C MET A 1 -1.23 -20.68 12.63
N LYS A 2 -1.95 -19.99 11.73
CA LYS A 2 -2.36 -20.58 10.45
C LYS A 2 -1.25 -20.35 9.43
N VAL A 3 -0.67 -21.43 8.92
CA VAL A 3 0.34 -21.37 7.84
C VAL A 3 -0.41 -21.54 6.52
N VAL A 4 -0.16 -20.64 5.58
CA VAL A 4 -0.73 -20.70 4.22
C VAL A 4 0.43 -20.95 3.26
N SER A 5 0.34 -22.03 2.48
CA SER A 5 1.30 -22.32 1.41
C SER A 5 0.82 -21.69 0.11
N VAL A 6 1.71 -20.95 -0.55
CA VAL A 6 1.44 -20.30 -1.83
C VAL A 6 2.47 -20.80 -2.83
N LYS A 7 2.01 -21.32 -3.97
CA LYS A 7 2.89 -21.64 -5.09
C LYS A 7 3.11 -20.37 -5.91
N VAL A 8 4.38 -20.02 -6.10
CA VAL A 8 4.79 -18.92 -6.97
C VAL A 8 5.69 -19.47 -8.08
N PRO A 9 5.73 -18.82 -9.26
CA PRO A 9 6.67 -19.18 -10.32
C PRO A 9 8.12 -19.09 -9.88
N ASP A 10 8.99 -19.89 -10.49
CA ASP A 10 10.40 -20.03 -10.10
C ASP A 10 11.23 -18.75 -10.25
N TYR A 11 10.75 -17.79 -11.04
CA TYR A 11 11.38 -16.48 -11.22
C TYR A 11 11.06 -15.48 -10.10
N VAL A 12 10.11 -15.81 -9.21
CA VAL A 12 9.70 -14.93 -8.11
C VAL A 12 10.58 -15.19 -6.89
N SER A 13 11.27 -14.16 -6.43
CA SER A 13 12.10 -14.24 -5.23
C SER A 13 11.28 -14.22 -3.94
N GLU A 14 11.82 -14.80 -2.86
CA GLU A 14 11.19 -14.71 -1.52
C GLU A 14 10.94 -13.26 -1.08
N ARG A 15 11.84 -12.33 -1.47
CA ARG A 15 11.69 -10.90 -1.18
C ARG A 15 10.46 -10.31 -1.86
N GLU A 16 10.16 -10.68 -3.10
CA GLU A 16 8.95 -10.24 -3.80
C GLU A 16 7.69 -10.79 -3.14
N VAL A 17 7.71 -12.05 -2.70
CA VAL A 17 6.59 -12.64 -1.94
C VAL A 17 6.33 -11.88 -0.65
N LEU A 18 7.37 -11.53 0.10
CA LEU A 18 7.23 -10.72 1.32
C LEU A 18 6.64 -9.34 1.03
N LEU A 19 7.04 -8.69 -0.06
CA LEU A 19 6.48 -7.41 -0.48
C LEU A 19 5.00 -7.52 -0.85
N TRP A 20 4.61 -8.57 -1.58
CA TRP A 20 3.19 -8.81 -1.92
C TRP A 20 2.34 -9.09 -0.68
N VAL A 21 2.86 -9.86 0.27
CA VAL A 21 2.19 -10.11 1.55
C VAL A 21 2.02 -8.81 2.33
N ALA A 22 3.09 -8.00 2.42
CA ALA A 22 3.03 -6.70 3.08
C ALA A 22 2.01 -5.77 2.40
N GLU A 23 1.99 -5.72 1.06
CA GLU A 23 1.02 -4.95 0.30
C GLU A 23 -0.42 -5.41 0.56
N GLY A 24 -0.67 -6.73 0.50
CA GLY A 24 -1.98 -7.31 0.78
C GLY A 24 -2.48 -7.00 2.20
N LEU A 25 -1.59 -7.09 3.20
CA LEU A 25 -1.91 -6.73 4.59
C LEU A 25 -2.20 -5.24 4.74
N SER A 26 -1.40 -4.38 4.13
CA SER A 26 -1.60 -2.92 4.12
C SER A 26 -2.93 -2.55 3.47
N ARG A 27 -3.28 -3.15 2.33
CA ARG A 27 -4.59 -2.94 1.67
C ARG A 27 -5.75 -3.36 2.56
N LYS A 28 -5.63 -4.50 3.27
CA LYS A 28 -6.66 -4.96 4.22
C LYS A 28 -6.81 -3.99 5.40
N TYR A 29 -5.71 -3.51 5.95
CA TYR A 29 -5.71 -2.56 7.06
C TYR A 29 -6.29 -1.21 6.65
N ALA A 30 -5.83 -0.66 5.52
CA ALA A 30 -6.33 0.59 4.95
C ALA A 30 -7.84 0.50 4.68
N ARG A 31 -8.30 -0.58 4.01
CA ARG A 31 -9.74 -0.80 3.77
C ARG A 31 -10.53 -0.81 5.08
N ARG A 32 -10.07 -1.51 6.11
CA ARG A 32 -10.74 -1.55 7.41
C ARG A 32 -10.80 -0.17 8.05
N ARG A 33 -9.73 0.62 7.93
CA ARG A 33 -9.68 1.97 8.50
C ARG A 33 -10.63 2.91 7.77
N VAL A 34 -10.66 2.87 6.44
CA VAL A 34 -11.58 3.64 5.60
C VAL A 34 -13.03 3.29 5.92
N LEU A 35 -13.39 2.01 5.94
CA LEU A 35 -14.76 1.58 6.27
C LEU A 35 -15.18 2.05 7.66
N LYS A 36 -14.30 1.94 8.66
CA LYS A 36 -14.57 2.42 10.01
C LYS A 36 -14.81 3.94 10.04
N LEU A 37 -14.02 4.73 9.32
CA LEU A 37 -14.19 6.18 9.22
C LEU A 37 -15.50 6.56 8.51
N LEU A 38 -15.89 5.80 7.48
CA LEU A 38 -17.16 5.99 6.79
C LEU A 38 -18.36 5.60 7.66
N GLU A 39 -18.27 4.52 8.45
CA GLU A 39 -19.30 4.07 9.39
C GLU A 39 -19.50 5.04 10.57
N GLU A 40 -18.42 5.59 11.12
CA GLU A 40 -18.48 6.50 12.27
C GLU A 40 -19.02 7.89 11.91
N GLY A 41 -19.09 8.22 10.61
CA GLY A 41 -19.34 9.57 10.13
C GLY A 41 -18.16 10.47 10.48
N VAL A 42 -17.55 11.12 9.48
CA VAL A 42 -16.29 11.82 9.71
C VAL A 42 -16.50 13.19 10.36
N ALA A 43 -16.94 13.20 11.62
CA ALA A 43 -17.05 14.41 12.42
C ALA A 43 -15.65 14.99 12.68
N GLY A 44 -15.40 16.20 12.19
CA GLY A 44 -14.14 16.92 12.39
C GLY A 44 -13.00 16.56 11.41
N VAL A 45 -13.29 15.82 10.34
CA VAL A 45 -12.34 15.68 9.21
C VAL A 45 -12.76 16.61 8.09
N ASP A 46 -11.84 17.52 7.77
CA ASP A 46 -11.88 18.25 6.52
C ASP A 46 -11.49 17.30 5.39
N ALA A 47 -12.48 16.88 4.61
CA ALA A 47 -12.29 15.91 3.53
C ALA A 47 -11.40 16.45 2.41
N GLU A 48 -11.39 17.75 2.19
CA GLU A 48 -10.57 18.39 1.16
C GLU A 48 -9.10 18.37 1.57
N LYS A 49 -8.83 18.78 2.82
CA LYS A 49 -7.48 18.70 3.40
C LYS A 49 -6.96 17.26 3.47
N ALA A 50 -7.78 16.31 3.90
CA ALA A 50 -7.39 14.91 3.96
C ALA A 50 -7.09 14.31 2.57
N LEU A 51 -7.82 14.76 1.54
CA LEU A 51 -7.58 14.36 0.16
C LEU A 51 -6.27 14.97 -0.37
N GLU A 52 -6.00 16.23 -0.05
CA GLU A 52 -4.75 16.91 -0.41
C GLU A 52 -3.53 16.20 0.21
N GLU A 53 -3.55 15.95 1.53
CA GLU A 53 -2.47 15.23 2.24
C GLU A 53 -2.24 13.82 1.67
N PHE A 54 -3.33 13.14 1.29
CA PHE A 54 -3.25 11.83 0.65
C PHE A 54 -2.59 11.90 -0.73
N GLU A 55 -3.00 12.85 -1.57
CA GLU A 55 -2.47 13.04 -2.91
C GLU A 55 -0.99 13.43 -2.90
N GLU A 56 -0.58 14.28 -1.96
CA GLU A 56 0.82 14.65 -1.73
C GLU A 56 1.65 13.42 -1.34
N THR A 57 1.21 12.67 -0.33
CA THR A 57 1.88 11.44 0.11
C THR A 57 1.99 10.41 -1.01
N ARG A 58 0.93 10.26 -1.82
CA ARG A 58 0.91 9.35 -2.97
C ARG A 58 1.95 9.76 -4.01
N SER A 59 2.03 11.05 -4.32
CA SER A 59 2.98 11.61 -5.28
C SER A 59 4.42 11.40 -4.83
N GLU A 60 4.73 11.68 -3.57
CA GLU A 60 6.07 11.46 -2.99
C GLU A 60 6.48 9.98 -2.99
N THR A 61 5.55 9.12 -2.59
CA THR A 61 5.76 7.66 -2.61
C THR A 61 6.05 7.19 -4.03
N TRP A 62 5.27 7.66 -5.02
CA TRP A 62 5.48 7.30 -6.42
C TRP A 62 6.83 7.79 -6.94
N ARG A 63 7.22 9.03 -6.64
CA ARG A 63 8.53 9.58 -7.02
C ARG A 63 9.68 8.75 -6.43
N THR A 64 9.58 8.37 -5.16
CA THR A 64 10.59 7.54 -4.49
C THR A 64 10.72 6.17 -5.15
N LEU A 65 9.59 5.52 -5.46
CA LEU A 65 9.57 4.24 -6.16
C LEU A 65 10.15 4.36 -7.57
N GLU A 66 9.76 5.40 -8.32
CA GLU A 66 10.28 5.65 -9.67
C GLU A 66 11.81 5.83 -9.67
N GLU A 67 12.35 6.59 -8.72
CA GLU A 67 13.79 6.75 -8.54
C GLU A 67 14.50 5.45 -8.16
N GLU A 68 13.90 4.61 -7.32
CA GLU A 68 14.44 3.29 -6.99
C GLU A 68 14.45 2.37 -8.23
N TYR A 69 13.39 2.40 -9.02
CA TYR A 69 13.25 1.57 -10.21
C TYR A 69 14.23 1.99 -11.31
N ARG A 70 14.40 3.30 -11.56
CA ARG A 70 15.44 3.81 -12.47
C ARG A 70 16.84 3.43 -12.01
N ARG A 71 17.15 3.55 -10.71
CA ARG A 71 18.44 3.10 -10.15
C ARG A 71 18.71 1.61 -10.37
N ARG A 72 17.65 0.81 -10.46
CA ARG A 72 17.72 -0.64 -10.73
C ARG A 72 17.66 -0.98 -12.23
N GLY A 73 17.51 0.00 -13.12
CA GLY A 73 17.35 -0.22 -14.56
C GLY A 73 16.02 -0.90 -14.93
N LEU A 74 14.99 -0.76 -14.09
CA LEU A 74 13.65 -1.33 -14.31
C LEU A 74 12.70 -0.35 -15.02
N LEU A 75 13.13 0.90 -15.19
CA LEU A 75 12.52 2.01 -15.93
C LEU A 75 13.65 2.78 -16.63
#